data_AF-K0SU43-F1
#
_entry.id   AF-K0SU43-F1
#
_cell.length_a   1.000
_cell.length_b   1.000
_cell.length_c   1.000
_cell.angle_alpha   90.00
_cell.angle_beta   90.00
_cell.angle_gamma   90.00
#
_symmetry.space_group_name_H-M   'P 1'
#
loop_
_entity.id
_entity.type
_entity.pdbx_description
1 polymer ?
#
loop_
_entity_poly.entity_id
_entity_poly.type
_entity_poly.pdbx_seq_one_letter_code
_entity_poly.pdbx_strand_id
1 'polypeptide(L)'
;MVIEFTRLAAQKSREAEGLIQTMHTCPAMLELMNIEIVDTVGRLQPTESEVWDGLLSASFDPFVNRRLLGNTPVRKSCFRRLKSVLESLSSMSNELRWGVCDLILQGDTLSRIMRMLEGNSMRGCPPFAIPKKEPEGTPFGLNILSRSLLVLNLYFDDQLFGQHDLGDLIASQMISWGVPELLLDIKYDDKPFMARLVKPIYDTLKALCFNRQREITYIESILLPAFQNLQYEAAVMDDSFREKYKLDVRNTSPYASNFVIMHTLRLMERYLALQCEVGLYTHPHDLQVVYWYRDFLLSAHVSVRGEIARDKSVRSAMELQIGNGEKKEISEQGDTIKMQEFEVEDRIEMTALILKRNISRGLVRYMSVLQQVGLLRFKRRFWAFKQLPQPPCLTIDDFHAGTDFYSLSSKEVIESASDCFRSSKNIVDQLLEVIVPPHETEASRMSINQRFDNDPFIAIHRDEILALAKVCVGNSLYLHKLASMVSSQTDLSNCNKVSVEHKVHRQFCQSISKGLVSRFMCRFCMYPTAEVKRHGQPTVSGRQAGMQAGRQAGRQADHPQRGPPFRLSYSRSRPRQGLNLNRACRVQNGPAEEELHRRIHP
;
A
#
# COMPACT_ATOMS: atom_id res chain seq x y z
N MET A 1 -3.21 31.52 7.15
CA MET A 1 -3.96 31.28 5.90
C MET A 1 -4.20 29.80 5.64
N VAL A 2 -3.20 28.99 5.25
CA VAL A 2 -3.38 27.56 4.87
C VAL A 2 -4.14 26.76 5.91
N ILE A 3 -3.67 26.76 7.16
CA ILE A 3 -4.29 26.03 8.28
C ILE A 3 -5.77 26.43 8.48
N GLU A 4 -6.10 27.72 8.35
CA GLU A 4 -7.45 28.24 8.54
C GLU A 4 -8.38 27.81 7.40
N PHE A 5 -7.90 27.90 6.16
CA PHE A 5 -8.60 27.39 4.99
C PHE A 5 -8.86 25.88 5.11
N THR A 6 -7.87 25.10 5.54
CA THR A 6 -8.02 23.65 5.74
C THR A 6 -8.95 23.30 6.91
N ARG A 7 -8.94 24.07 8.01
CA ARG A 7 -9.93 23.94 9.10
C ARG A 7 -11.35 24.21 8.60
N LEU A 8 -11.53 25.25 7.77
CA LEU A 8 -12.81 25.56 7.14
C LEU A 8 -13.24 24.45 6.17
N ALA A 9 -12.33 23.90 5.35
CA ALA A 9 -12.60 22.78 4.46
C ALA A 9 -13.02 21.52 5.24
N ALA A 10 -12.31 21.19 6.34
CA ALA A 10 -12.67 20.09 7.24
C ALA A 10 -14.04 20.30 7.92
N GLN A 11 -14.38 21.54 8.27
CA GLN A 11 -15.72 21.89 8.76
C GLN A 11 -16.78 21.68 7.66
N LYS A 12 -16.57 22.23 6.46
CA LYS A 12 -17.52 22.13 5.34
C LYS A 12 -17.75 20.69 4.88
N SER A 13 -16.72 19.84 4.95
CA SER A 13 -16.85 18.39 4.75
C SER A 13 -17.80 17.73 5.77
N ARG A 14 -17.68 18.06 7.06
CA ARG A 14 -18.59 17.56 8.12
C ARG A 14 -20.02 18.07 7.95
N GLU A 15 -20.19 19.34 7.59
CA GLU A 15 -21.50 19.91 7.25
C GLU A 15 -22.14 19.16 6.07
N ALA A 16 -21.37 18.89 5.00
CA ALA A 16 -21.84 18.12 3.86
C ALA A 16 -22.18 16.66 4.21
N GLU A 17 -21.39 15.99 5.05
CA GLU A 17 -21.69 14.63 5.56
C GLU A 17 -23.00 14.62 6.36
N GLY A 18 -23.22 15.59 7.25
CA GLY A 18 -24.47 15.74 8.00
C GLY A 18 -25.69 16.04 7.13
N LEU A 19 -25.53 16.87 6.09
CA LEU A 19 -26.59 17.14 5.11
C LEU A 19 -26.94 15.88 4.30
N ILE A 20 -25.95 15.12 3.83
CA ILE A 20 -26.18 13.86 3.09
C ILE A 20 -26.84 12.82 4.01
N GLN A 21 -26.46 12.75 5.28
CA GLN A 21 -27.12 11.87 6.26
C GLN A 21 -28.58 12.28 6.50
N THR A 22 -28.89 13.59 6.47
CA THR A 22 -30.26 14.10 6.53
C THR A 22 -31.06 13.77 5.26
N MET A 23 -30.41 13.81 4.09
CA MET A 23 -31.03 13.35 2.84
C MET A 23 -31.32 11.84 2.86
N HIS A 24 -30.53 11.04 3.57
CA HIS A 24 -30.79 9.60 3.74
C HIS A 24 -32.02 9.28 4.61
N THR A 25 -32.45 10.19 5.48
CA THR A 25 -33.61 9.99 6.38
C THR A 25 -34.85 10.78 5.96
N CYS A 26 -34.71 11.71 5.01
CA CYS A 26 -35.82 12.52 4.49
C CYS A 26 -36.89 11.64 3.78
N PRO A 27 -38.18 11.70 4.16
CA PRO A 27 -39.23 10.88 3.57
C PRO A 27 -39.33 10.98 2.05
N ALA A 28 -39.28 12.20 1.48
CA ALA A 28 -39.32 12.42 0.04
C ALA A 28 -38.09 11.81 -0.69
N MET A 29 -36.92 11.78 -0.04
CA MET A 29 -35.74 11.12 -0.60
C MET A 29 -35.85 9.60 -0.52
N LEU A 30 -36.46 9.05 0.53
CA LEU A 30 -36.74 7.61 0.64
C LEU A 30 -37.75 7.15 -0.42
N GLU A 31 -38.76 7.97 -0.70
CA GLU A 31 -39.70 7.77 -1.80
C GLU A 31 -38.97 7.78 -3.17
N LEU A 32 -38.18 8.82 -3.45
CA LEU A 32 -37.35 8.91 -4.65
C LEU A 32 -36.31 7.77 -4.78
N MET A 33 -35.83 7.20 -3.68
CA MET A 33 -34.94 6.04 -3.71
C MET A 33 -35.65 4.73 -4.12
N ASN A 34 -36.99 4.67 -3.98
CA ASN A 34 -37.80 3.54 -4.44
C ASN A 34 -38.25 3.72 -5.91
N ILE A 35 -38.34 4.96 -6.41
CA ILE A 35 -38.72 5.26 -7.79
C ILE A 35 -37.47 5.14 -8.69
N GLU A 36 -37.23 3.94 -9.24
CA GLU A 36 -36.14 3.69 -10.21
C GLU A 36 -36.46 4.27 -11.60
N ILE A 37 -36.52 5.60 -11.76
CA ILE A 37 -36.83 6.27 -13.05
C ILE A 37 -35.91 5.80 -14.19
N VAL A 38 -34.64 5.56 -13.89
CA VAL A 38 -33.63 5.02 -14.83
C VAL A 38 -33.02 3.77 -14.23
N ASP A 39 -33.01 2.66 -14.97
CA ASP A 39 -32.32 1.43 -14.59
C ASP A 39 -30.78 1.60 -14.65
N THR A 40 -30.05 0.63 -14.08
CA THR A 40 -28.58 0.68 -14.03
C THR A 40 -27.90 0.61 -15.41
N VAL A 41 -28.64 0.27 -16.47
CA VAL A 41 -28.21 0.14 -17.87
C VAL A 41 -28.63 1.38 -18.70
N GLY A 42 -29.28 2.37 -18.09
CA GLY A 42 -29.73 3.60 -18.75
C GLY A 42 -31.07 3.50 -19.47
N ARG A 43 -31.87 2.47 -19.19
CA ARG A 43 -33.25 2.38 -19.69
C ARG A 43 -34.18 3.13 -18.75
N LEU A 44 -35.10 3.90 -19.31
CA LEU A 44 -36.18 4.48 -18.54
C LEU A 44 -37.17 3.39 -18.16
N GLN A 45 -37.62 3.42 -16.90
CA GLN A 45 -38.83 2.69 -16.52
C GLN A 45 -40.05 3.50 -16.98
N PRO A 46 -41.07 2.85 -17.54
CA PRO A 46 -42.29 3.54 -17.96
C PRO A 46 -42.97 4.18 -16.75
N THR A 47 -43.31 5.45 -16.86
CA THR A 47 -44.10 6.17 -15.85
C THR A 47 -45.59 6.16 -16.25
N GLU A 48 -46.48 6.44 -15.31
CA GLU A 48 -47.93 6.54 -15.60
C GLU A 48 -48.31 7.76 -16.47
N SER A 49 -47.32 8.53 -16.96
CA SER A 49 -47.53 9.78 -17.69
C SER A 49 -46.68 9.83 -18.96
N GLU A 50 -47.34 9.76 -20.11
CA GLU A 50 -46.71 9.85 -21.44
C GLU A 50 -45.90 11.16 -21.62
N VAL A 51 -46.28 12.24 -20.93
CA VAL A 51 -45.55 13.51 -20.95
C VAL A 51 -44.19 13.39 -20.26
N TRP A 52 -44.13 12.70 -19.12
CA TRP A 52 -42.87 12.44 -18.42
C TRP A 52 -42.00 11.46 -19.18
N ASP A 53 -42.57 10.38 -19.74
CA ASP A 53 -41.83 9.43 -20.60
C ASP A 53 -41.24 10.13 -21.84
N GLY A 54 -41.98 11.04 -22.46
CA GLY A 54 -41.50 11.87 -23.58
C GLY A 54 -40.35 12.81 -23.18
N LEU A 55 -40.48 13.52 -22.06
CA LEU A 55 -39.42 14.40 -21.55
C LEU A 55 -38.16 13.63 -21.13
N LEU A 56 -38.33 12.52 -20.43
CA LEU A 56 -37.23 11.68 -19.96
C LEU A 56 -36.49 11.02 -21.13
N SER A 57 -37.20 10.50 -22.14
CA SER A 57 -36.57 9.89 -23.33
C SER A 57 -35.90 10.90 -24.25
N ALA A 58 -36.32 12.17 -24.22
CA ALA A 58 -35.58 13.28 -24.84
C ALA A 58 -34.32 13.67 -24.04
N SER A 59 -34.37 13.58 -22.70
CA SER A 59 -33.31 14.03 -21.79
C SER A 59 -32.19 13.01 -21.56
N PHE A 60 -32.52 11.70 -21.57
CA PHE A 60 -31.58 10.62 -21.28
C PHE A 60 -31.41 9.69 -22.49
N ASP A 61 -30.27 9.79 -23.18
CA ASP A 61 -29.87 8.79 -24.17
C ASP A 61 -29.11 7.65 -23.46
N PRO A 62 -29.50 6.36 -23.63
CA PRO A 62 -28.79 5.22 -23.07
C PRO A 62 -27.36 5.05 -23.63
N PHE A 63 -26.96 5.88 -24.60
CA PHE A 63 -25.64 5.87 -25.22
C PHE A 63 -24.92 7.22 -25.16
N VAL A 64 -23.80 7.24 -24.44
CA VAL A 64 -22.87 8.36 -24.38
C VAL A 64 -22.20 8.57 -25.75
N ASN A 65 -22.09 9.83 -26.17
CA ASN A 65 -21.49 10.29 -27.43
C ASN A 65 -22.19 9.83 -28.72
N ARG A 66 -23.33 9.15 -28.69
CA ARG A 66 -24.04 8.69 -29.91
C ARG A 66 -24.41 9.83 -30.87
N ARG A 67 -24.70 11.02 -30.33
CA ARG A 67 -25.09 12.23 -31.09
C ARG A 67 -23.95 13.24 -31.25
N LEU A 68 -22.76 12.93 -30.75
CA LEU A 68 -21.57 13.80 -30.82
C LEU A 68 -20.60 13.26 -31.85
N LEU A 69 -20.07 14.13 -32.72
CA LEU A 69 -19.00 13.79 -33.66
C LEU A 69 -17.67 13.63 -32.91
N GLY A 70 -17.45 12.44 -32.33
CA GLY A 70 -16.26 12.13 -31.53
C GLY A 70 -15.53 10.88 -31.99
N ASN A 71 -14.19 10.91 -31.92
CA ASN A 71 -13.32 9.78 -32.26
C ASN A 71 -13.35 8.63 -31.23
N THR A 72 -14.31 8.62 -30.31
CA THR A 72 -14.47 7.59 -29.28
C THR A 72 -15.64 6.67 -29.64
N PRO A 73 -15.49 5.33 -29.56
CA PRO A 73 -16.62 4.41 -29.73
C PRO A 73 -17.77 4.76 -28.79
N VAL A 74 -19.00 4.65 -29.30
CA VAL A 74 -20.24 4.86 -28.53
C VAL A 74 -20.26 3.90 -27.34
N ARG A 75 -20.59 4.42 -26.14
CA ARG A 75 -20.63 3.64 -24.89
C ARG A 75 -22.02 3.69 -24.29
N LYS A 76 -22.44 2.63 -23.61
CA LYS A 76 -23.68 2.67 -22.80
C LYS A 76 -23.46 3.59 -21.59
N SER A 77 -24.46 4.38 -21.24
CA SER A 77 -24.56 5.03 -19.94
C SER A 77 -24.76 3.96 -18.85
N CYS A 78 -24.10 4.11 -17.71
CA CYS A 78 -24.33 3.26 -16.55
C CYS A 78 -24.71 4.14 -15.36
N PHE A 79 -25.92 3.95 -14.84
CA PHE A 79 -26.41 4.71 -13.70
C PHE A 79 -26.22 3.92 -12.40
N ARG A 80 -25.94 4.65 -11.32
CA ARG A 80 -25.93 4.09 -9.96
C ARG A 80 -27.25 4.44 -9.28
N ARG A 81 -27.77 3.51 -8.48
CA ARG A 81 -28.93 3.76 -7.60
C ARG A 81 -28.67 4.98 -6.72
N LEU A 82 -29.68 5.84 -6.54
CA LEU A 82 -29.59 7.08 -5.77
C LEU A 82 -28.98 6.86 -4.37
N LYS A 83 -29.40 5.81 -3.67
CA LYS A 83 -28.81 5.40 -2.38
C LYS A 83 -27.29 5.22 -2.45
N SER A 84 -26.80 4.49 -3.45
CA SER A 84 -25.36 4.26 -3.65
C SER A 84 -24.60 5.52 -4.07
N VAL A 85 -25.28 6.46 -4.74
CA VAL A 85 -24.71 7.80 -5.04
C VAL A 85 -24.53 8.61 -3.76
N LEU A 86 -25.55 8.69 -2.90
CA LEU A 86 -25.46 9.39 -1.62
C LEU A 86 -24.41 8.75 -0.69
N GLU A 87 -24.38 7.42 -0.59
CA GLU A 87 -23.33 6.69 0.14
C GLU A 87 -21.93 7.01 -0.42
N SER A 88 -21.79 7.09 -1.76
CA SER A 88 -20.53 7.47 -2.42
C SER A 88 -20.13 8.94 -2.13
N LEU A 89 -21.10 9.87 -2.10
CA LEU A 89 -20.85 11.28 -1.79
C LEU A 89 -20.50 11.51 -0.32
N SER A 90 -21.19 10.83 0.60
CA SER A 90 -20.87 10.85 2.04
C SER A 90 -19.46 10.31 2.28
N SER A 91 -19.15 9.14 1.69
CA SER A 91 -17.80 8.56 1.75
C SER A 91 -16.75 9.51 1.16
N MET A 92 -17.02 10.15 0.02
CA MET A 92 -16.11 11.13 -0.60
C MET A 92 -15.89 12.36 0.27
N SER A 93 -16.95 12.90 0.89
CA SER A 93 -16.84 14.06 1.79
C SER A 93 -15.98 13.74 3.01
N ASN A 94 -16.24 12.62 3.68
CA ASN A 94 -15.47 12.18 4.84
C ASN A 94 -14.00 11.87 4.44
N GLU A 95 -13.78 11.29 3.26
CA GLU A 95 -12.43 11.05 2.70
C GLU A 95 -11.65 12.33 2.42
N LEU A 96 -12.29 13.43 1.99
CA LEU A 96 -11.63 14.72 1.87
C LEU A 96 -11.17 15.25 3.24
N ARG A 97 -11.92 14.98 4.31
CA ARG A 97 -11.51 15.35 5.68
C ARG A 97 -10.31 14.52 6.13
N TRP A 98 -10.43 13.20 6.24
CA TRP A 98 -9.34 12.38 6.82
C TRP A 98 -8.16 12.18 5.87
N GLY A 99 -8.41 12.09 4.57
CA GLY A 99 -7.38 11.83 3.56
C GLY A 99 -6.61 13.08 3.13
N VAL A 100 -7.21 14.28 3.19
CA VAL A 100 -6.58 15.53 2.73
C VAL A 100 -6.44 16.55 3.86
N CYS A 101 -7.53 16.90 4.55
CA CYS A 101 -7.51 17.99 5.53
C CYS A 101 -6.72 17.60 6.79
N ASP A 102 -6.97 16.42 7.35
CA ASP A 102 -6.30 15.95 8.56
C ASP A 102 -4.78 15.77 8.31
N LEU A 103 -4.36 15.38 7.09
CA LEU A 103 -2.94 15.36 6.69
C LEU A 103 -2.29 16.75 6.73
N ILE A 104 -2.94 17.75 6.13
CA ILE A 104 -2.41 19.12 6.09
C ILE A 104 -2.43 19.78 7.48
N LEU A 105 -3.37 19.40 8.36
CA LEU A 105 -3.52 19.97 9.70
C LEU A 105 -2.63 19.31 10.77
N GLN A 106 -2.18 18.08 10.54
CA GLN A 106 -1.55 17.25 11.58
C GLN A 106 -0.20 16.65 11.15
N GLY A 107 0.16 16.73 9.86
CA GLY A 107 1.44 16.29 9.32
C GLY A 107 2.57 17.30 9.57
N ASP A 108 3.10 17.32 10.80
CA ASP A 108 4.16 18.25 11.25
C ASP A 108 5.59 17.70 11.17
N THR A 109 5.75 16.38 10.99
CA THR A 109 7.07 15.71 10.84
C THR A 109 7.07 14.78 9.63
N LEU A 110 8.23 14.63 8.97
CA LEU A 110 8.34 13.80 7.77
C LEU A 110 7.92 12.33 8.01
N SER A 111 8.31 11.75 9.15
CA SER A 111 7.87 10.40 9.54
C SER A 111 6.35 10.29 9.67
N ARG A 112 5.69 11.32 10.20
CA ARG A 112 4.23 11.36 10.40
C ARG A 112 3.49 11.55 9.08
N ILE A 113 3.95 12.48 8.24
CA ILE A 113 3.44 12.72 6.88
C ILE A 113 3.56 11.45 6.02
N MET A 114 4.72 10.77 6.07
CA MET A 114 4.93 9.50 5.36
C MET A 114 3.95 8.41 5.81
N ARG A 115 3.76 8.20 7.12
CA ARG A 115 2.82 7.20 7.64
C ARG A 115 1.37 7.51 7.27
N MET A 116 0.95 8.77 7.35
CA MET A 116 -0.39 9.18 6.93
C MET A 116 -0.60 8.97 5.42
N LEU A 117 0.41 9.26 4.58
CA LEU A 117 0.35 9.01 3.13
C LEU A 117 0.42 7.52 2.77
N GLU A 118 1.22 6.72 3.48
CA GLU A 118 1.23 5.25 3.35
C GLU A 118 -0.13 4.67 3.75
N GLY A 119 -0.70 5.15 4.86
CA GLY A 119 -2.06 4.84 5.29
C GLY A 119 -3.09 5.20 4.22
N ASN A 120 -3.02 6.40 3.64
CA ASN A 120 -3.89 6.86 2.56
C ASN A 120 -3.79 6.00 1.28
N SER A 121 -2.58 5.59 0.88
CA SER A 121 -2.39 4.68 -0.26
C SER A 121 -2.98 3.28 0.01
N MET A 122 -2.90 2.80 1.26
CA MET A 122 -3.41 1.49 1.67
C MET A 122 -4.91 1.46 1.97
N ARG A 123 -5.50 2.55 2.47
CA ARG A 123 -6.90 2.65 2.92
C ARG A 123 -7.86 2.92 1.75
N GLY A 124 -8.89 2.08 1.63
CA GLY A 124 -10.07 2.32 0.78
C GLY A 124 -11.34 2.73 1.55
N CYS A 125 -11.29 2.82 2.88
CA CYS A 125 -12.41 3.21 3.74
C CYS A 125 -11.92 3.95 4.99
N PRO A 126 -12.74 4.85 5.57
CA PRO A 126 -12.41 5.55 6.82
C PRO A 126 -12.24 4.57 7.99
N PRO A 127 -11.45 4.92 9.02
CA PRO A 127 -11.28 4.07 10.20
C PRO A 127 -12.62 3.76 10.89
N PHE A 128 -13.52 4.75 10.97
CA PHE A 128 -14.81 4.68 11.65
C PHE A 128 -15.91 3.86 10.95
N ALA A 129 -15.77 3.53 9.67
CA ALA A 129 -16.74 2.67 8.99
C ALA A 129 -16.36 1.20 9.16
N ILE A 130 -17.25 0.41 9.75
CA ILE A 130 -17.28 -1.05 9.61
C ILE A 130 -18.46 -1.37 8.69
N PRO A 131 -18.26 -1.51 7.37
CA PRO A 131 -19.32 -1.98 6.48
C PRO A 131 -19.51 -3.47 6.78
N LYS A 132 -20.54 -3.81 7.57
CA LYS A 132 -20.84 -5.22 7.97
C LYS A 132 -21.09 -6.16 6.78
N LYS A 133 -21.26 -5.61 5.58
CA LYS A 133 -21.11 -6.25 4.25
C LYS A 133 -20.66 -5.15 3.28
N GLU A 134 -19.44 -5.19 2.78
CA GLU A 134 -19.10 -4.39 1.59
C GLU A 134 -19.79 -4.97 0.36
N PRO A 135 -20.44 -4.15 -0.48
CA PRO A 135 -20.88 -4.60 -1.80
C PRO A 135 -19.66 -4.93 -2.67
N GLU A 136 -19.70 -6.06 -3.38
CA GLU A 136 -18.62 -6.51 -4.27
C GLU A 136 -18.30 -5.40 -5.31
N GLY A 137 -17.18 -4.67 -5.14
CA GLY A 137 -16.75 -3.62 -6.07
C GLY A 137 -16.38 -2.25 -5.46
N THR A 138 -16.33 -2.12 -4.12
CA THR A 138 -15.73 -0.96 -3.44
C THR A 138 -14.27 -0.74 -3.92
N PRO A 139 -13.91 0.46 -4.43
CA PRO A 139 -12.55 0.72 -4.90
C PRO A 139 -11.58 0.84 -3.71
N PHE A 140 -10.52 0.03 -3.73
CA PHE A 140 -9.43 0.12 -2.74
C PHE A 140 -8.52 1.32 -3.01
N GLY A 141 -8.13 2.04 -1.95
CA GLY A 141 -7.35 3.28 -2.01
C GLY A 141 -8.24 4.53 -2.08
N LEU A 142 -7.67 5.70 -1.76
CA LEU A 142 -8.34 7.00 -1.91
C LEU A 142 -9.00 7.18 -3.29
N ASN A 143 -10.11 7.93 -3.33
CA ASN A 143 -10.75 8.35 -4.56
C ASN A 143 -9.86 9.30 -5.38
N ILE A 144 -10.21 9.51 -6.65
CA ILE A 144 -9.37 10.30 -7.57
C ILE A 144 -9.33 11.78 -7.21
N LEU A 145 -10.40 12.35 -6.65
CA LEU A 145 -10.45 13.76 -6.24
C LEU A 145 -9.51 14.01 -5.06
N SER A 146 -9.58 13.19 -4.00
CA SER A 146 -8.67 13.30 -2.85
C SER A 146 -7.21 13.15 -3.25
N ARG A 147 -6.88 12.16 -4.10
CA ARG A 147 -5.51 11.99 -4.63
C ARG A 147 -5.04 13.17 -5.47
N SER A 148 -5.90 13.72 -6.32
CA SER A 148 -5.58 14.92 -7.11
C SER A 148 -5.36 16.14 -6.22
N LEU A 149 -6.22 16.37 -5.22
CA LEU A 149 -6.07 17.45 -4.26
C LEU A 149 -4.81 17.29 -3.41
N LEU A 150 -4.48 16.07 -2.97
CA LEU A 150 -3.21 15.78 -2.29
C LEU A 150 -2.01 16.16 -3.15
N VAL A 151 -1.94 15.71 -4.41
CA VAL A 151 -0.80 16.05 -5.29
C VAL A 151 -0.70 17.55 -5.55
N LEU A 152 -1.83 18.26 -5.66
CA LEU A 152 -1.86 19.71 -5.87
C LEU A 152 -1.44 20.50 -4.62
N ASN A 153 -1.78 20.02 -3.43
CA ASN A 153 -1.44 20.70 -2.16
C ASN A 153 -0.14 20.16 -1.53
N LEU A 154 0.48 19.12 -2.08
CA LEU A 154 1.69 18.51 -1.51
C LEU A 154 2.85 19.50 -1.46
N TYR A 155 2.99 20.36 -2.46
CA TYR A 155 4.04 21.37 -2.54
C TYR A 155 3.49 22.64 -3.20
N PHE A 156 3.47 23.74 -2.46
CA PHE A 156 3.09 25.07 -2.95
C PHE A 156 3.79 26.14 -2.11
N ASP A 157 3.96 27.34 -2.67
CA ASP A 157 4.74 28.44 -2.10
C ASP A 157 6.13 27.97 -1.62
N ASP A 158 6.77 27.13 -2.45
CA ASP A 158 8.03 26.44 -2.23
C ASP A 158 8.14 25.58 -0.94
N GLN A 159 7.02 25.29 -0.28
CA GLN A 159 6.93 24.54 0.96
C GLN A 159 6.05 23.29 0.86
N LEU A 160 6.36 22.28 1.66
CA LEU A 160 5.52 21.11 1.86
C LEU A 160 4.23 21.54 2.58
N PHE A 161 3.08 21.25 1.96
CA PHE A 161 1.76 21.74 2.39
C PHE A 161 1.67 23.25 2.68
N GLY A 162 2.55 24.09 2.09
CA GLY A 162 2.60 25.53 2.34
C GLY A 162 2.85 25.90 3.81
N GLN A 163 3.54 25.03 4.55
CA GLN A 163 3.75 25.15 6.00
C GLN A 163 5.18 24.81 6.44
N HIS A 164 5.85 23.90 5.74
CA HIS A 164 7.13 23.35 6.18
C HIS A 164 8.16 23.37 5.05
N ASP A 165 9.37 23.83 5.32
CA ASP A 165 10.49 23.56 4.43
C ASP A 165 10.82 22.06 4.45
N LEU A 166 10.99 21.47 3.26
CA LEU A 166 11.23 20.03 3.15
C LEU A 166 12.68 19.65 3.52
N GLY A 167 13.64 20.55 3.32
CA GLY A 167 15.01 20.38 3.78
C GLY A 167 15.09 20.32 5.31
N ASP A 168 14.42 21.24 6.00
CA ASP A 168 14.34 21.29 7.47
C ASP A 168 13.64 20.05 8.06
N LEU A 169 12.56 19.59 7.42
CA LEU A 169 11.88 18.35 7.80
C LEU A 169 12.76 17.10 7.61
N ILE A 170 13.56 17.06 6.54
CA ILE A 170 14.53 15.98 6.31
C ILE A 170 15.65 16.04 7.35
N ALA A 171 16.22 17.22 7.61
CA ALA A 171 17.27 17.43 8.61
C ALA A 171 16.80 17.00 10.00
N SER A 172 15.59 17.40 10.39
CA SER A 172 14.95 16.99 11.65
C SER A 172 14.74 15.48 11.73
N GLN A 173 14.31 14.83 10.65
CA GLN A 173 14.17 13.37 10.61
C GLN A 173 15.54 12.68 10.71
N MET A 174 16.56 13.17 10.01
CA MET A 174 17.94 12.69 10.09
C MET A 174 18.44 12.73 11.53
N ILE A 175 18.29 13.87 12.24
CA ILE A 175 18.66 14.00 13.66
C ILE A 175 17.89 13.00 14.54
N SER A 176 16.58 12.85 14.33
CA SER A 176 15.76 11.91 15.09
C SER A 176 16.23 10.45 14.94
N TRP A 177 16.74 10.11 13.75
CA TRP A 177 17.37 8.83 13.37
C TRP A 177 18.88 8.80 13.66
N GLY A 178 19.36 9.65 14.56
CA GLY A 178 20.73 9.61 15.08
C GLY A 178 21.78 10.17 14.13
N VAL A 179 21.44 10.92 13.09
CA VAL A 179 22.47 11.69 12.36
C VAL A 179 22.97 12.82 13.27
N PRO A 180 24.29 12.95 13.53
CA PRO A 180 24.81 14.05 14.34
C PRO A 180 24.51 15.40 13.69
N GLU A 181 24.11 16.40 14.49
CA GLU A 181 23.86 17.76 13.98
C GLU A 181 25.10 18.32 13.26
N LEU A 182 26.32 18.01 13.71
CA LEU A 182 27.57 18.37 13.04
C LEU A 182 27.70 17.83 11.60
N LEU A 183 27.01 16.74 11.23
CA LEU A 183 26.94 16.27 9.84
C LEU A 183 26.09 17.21 8.98
N LEU A 184 25.16 17.96 9.58
CA LEU A 184 24.22 18.87 8.93
C LEU A 184 24.71 20.33 9.01
N ASP A 185 25.14 20.79 10.19
CA ASP A 185 25.54 22.15 10.58
C ASP A 185 26.87 22.67 10.00
N ILE A 186 27.52 21.90 9.11
CA ILE A 186 28.48 22.51 8.16
C ILE A 186 27.65 23.32 7.15
N LYS A 187 27.34 24.56 7.56
CA LYS A 187 26.52 25.64 6.97
C LYS A 187 25.92 25.33 5.59
N TYR A 188 24.59 25.45 5.55
CA TYR A 188 23.67 25.00 4.50
C TYR A 188 23.99 25.43 3.04
N ASP A 189 24.80 26.46 2.81
CA ASP A 189 25.04 27.01 1.46
C ASP A 189 25.85 26.08 0.53
N ASP A 190 26.75 25.22 1.06
CA ASP A 190 27.73 24.46 0.26
C ASP A 190 27.47 22.94 0.16
N LYS A 191 26.31 22.43 0.61
CA LYS A 191 26.02 20.98 0.62
C LYS A 191 25.06 20.53 -0.49
N PRO A 192 25.58 20.08 -1.65
CA PRO A 192 24.73 19.62 -2.73
C PRO A 192 24.02 18.30 -2.41
N PHE A 193 24.44 17.52 -1.41
CA PHE A 193 23.73 16.31 -0.97
C PHE A 193 22.33 16.62 -0.42
N MET A 194 22.19 17.58 0.51
CA MET A 194 20.88 17.91 1.07
C MET A 194 19.93 18.43 -0.01
N ALA A 195 20.42 19.33 -0.87
CA ALA A 195 19.67 19.81 -2.03
C ALA A 195 19.26 18.69 -3.00
N ARG A 196 20.09 17.66 -3.19
CA ARG A 196 19.77 16.47 -4.02
C ARG A 196 18.88 15.46 -3.30
N LEU A 197 18.87 15.41 -1.97
CA LEU A 197 18.04 14.52 -1.14
C LEU A 197 16.56 14.97 -1.08
N VAL A 198 16.31 16.30 -1.08
CA VAL A 198 14.96 16.89 -1.09
C VAL A 198 14.09 16.30 -2.20
N LYS A 199 14.62 16.20 -3.43
CA LYS A 199 13.82 15.75 -4.59
C LYS A 199 13.36 14.28 -4.50
N PRO A 200 14.22 13.27 -4.24
CA PRO A 200 13.79 11.88 -4.10
C PRO A 200 12.86 11.63 -2.91
N ILE A 201 12.99 12.41 -1.82
CA ILE A 201 12.03 12.39 -0.71
C ILE A 201 10.68 12.95 -1.15
N TYR A 202 10.64 14.13 -1.79
CA TYR A 202 9.40 14.68 -2.38
C TYR A 202 8.74 13.70 -3.36
N ASP A 203 9.51 13.13 -4.28
CA ASP A 203 9.01 12.16 -5.26
C ASP A 203 8.48 10.87 -4.57
N THR A 204 9.02 10.50 -3.40
CA THR A 204 8.49 9.41 -2.56
C THR A 204 7.12 9.76 -1.98
N LEU A 205 6.96 10.96 -1.38
CA LEU A 205 5.66 11.43 -0.87
C LEU A 205 4.61 11.51 -2.00
N LYS A 206 5.03 11.97 -3.18
CA LYS A 206 4.22 12.06 -4.39
C LYS A 206 3.78 10.69 -4.91
N ALA A 207 4.64 9.68 -4.82
CA ALA A 207 4.31 8.32 -5.26
C ALA A 207 3.17 7.71 -4.44
N LEU A 208 3.12 7.97 -3.13
CA LEU A 208 2.06 7.52 -2.23
C LEU A 208 0.68 8.13 -2.59
N CYS A 209 0.65 9.26 -3.31
CA CYS A 209 -0.59 9.88 -3.80
C CYS A 209 -1.11 9.25 -5.12
N PHE A 210 -0.40 8.30 -5.71
CA PHE A 210 -0.83 7.63 -6.95
C PHE A 210 -1.80 6.46 -6.68
N ASN A 211 -2.34 5.89 -7.77
CA ASN A 211 -2.94 4.56 -7.67
C ASN A 211 -1.84 3.50 -7.68
N ARG A 212 -2.11 2.34 -7.07
CA ARG A 212 -1.15 1.23 -6.86
C ARG A 212 -0.33 0.87 -8.10
N GLN A 213 -0.94 0.79 -9.28
CA GLN A 213 -0.22 0.43 -10.51
C GLN A 213 0.76 1.52 -10.94
N ARG A 214 0.39 2.80 -10.80
CA ARG A 214 1.29 3.93 -11.05
C ARG A 214 2.36 4.03 -9.97
N GLU A 215 2.05 3.76 -8.70
CA GLU A 215 3.00 3.73 -7.59
C GLU A 215 4.09 2.67 -7.85
N ILE A 216 3.74 1.43 -8.21
CA ILE A 216 4.69 0.37 -8.62
C ILE A 216 5.62 0.86 -9.73
N THR A 217 5.05 1.38 -10.83
CA THR A 217 5.84 1.83 -11.99
C THR A 217 6.74 3.01 -11.66
N TYR A 218 6.29 3.91 -10.79
CA TYR A 218 7.06 5.08 -10.36
C TYR A 218 8.21 4.71 -9.41
N ILE A 219 7.99 3.76 -8.50
CA ILE A 219 9.06 3.19 -7.67
C ILE A 219 10.14 2.56 -8.55
N GLU A 220 9.75 1.67 -9.48
CA GLU A 220 10.68 0.96 -10.37
C GLU A 220 11.49 1.91 -11.28
N SER A 221 10.83 2.89 -11.91
CA SER A 221 11.45 3.69 -12.98
C SER A 221 12.11 4.99 -12.52
N ILE A 222 11.73 5.53 -11.35
CA ILE A 222 12.18 6.84 -10.88
C ILE A 222 12.82 6.76 -9.50
N LEU A 223 12.16 6.14 -8.51
CA LEU A 223 12.67 6.18 -7.13
C LEU A 223 13.88 5.27 -6.92
N LEU A 224 13.83 3.99 -7.31
CA LEU A 224 14.98 3.09 -7.09
C LEU A 224 16.28 3.59 -7.77
N PRO A 225 16.28 4.11 -9.01
CA PRO A 225 17.46 4.75 -9.59
C PRO A 225 17.90 6.04 -8.88
N ALA A 226 16.98 6.83 -8.33
CA ALA A 226 17.33 8.03 -7.56
C ALA A 226 18.01 7.66 -6.22
N PHE A 227 17.47 6.67 -5.51
CA PHE A 227 18.03 6.18 -4.25
C PHE A 227 19.36 5.43 -4.44
N GLN A 228 19.57 4.75 -5.58
CA GLN A 228 20.90 4.25 -5.97
C GLN A 228 21.96 5.37 -5.94
N ASN A 229 21.68 6.51 -6.57
CA ASN A 229 22.63 7.63 -6.61
C ASN A 229 22.84 8.24 -5.22
N LEU A 230 21.76 8.42 -4.45
CA LEU A 230 21.86 8.93 -3.08
C LEU A 230 22.71 8.03 -2.17
N GLN A 231 22.72 6.70 -2.35
CA GLN A 231 23.59 5.82 -1.55
C GLN A 231 25.08 6.09 -1.79
N TYR A 232 25.49 6.32 -3.04
CA TYR A 232 26.88 6.67 -3.34
C TYR A 232 27.25 8.03 -2.74
N GLU A 233 26.36 9.03 -2.83
CA GLU A 233 26.62 10.35 -2.25
C GLU A 233 26.65 10.34 -0.72
N ALA A 234 25.77 9.53 -0.09
CA ALA A 234 25.72 9.37 1.35
C ALA A 234 26.98 8.71 1.90
N ALA A 235 27.52 7.70 1.20
CA ALA A 235 28.81 7.09 1.55
C ALA A 235 29.96 8.12 1.48
N VAL A 236 30.02 8.93 0.42
CA VAL A 236 31.01 10.01 0.28
C VAL A 236 30.86 11.06 1.40
N MET A 237 29.63 11.37 1.82
CA MET A 237 29.37 12.27 2.95
C MET A 237 29.87 11.68 4.28
N ASP A 238 29.58 10.41 4.57
CA ASP A 238 30.03 9.73 5.78
C ASP A 238 31.56 9.64 5.85
N ASP A 239 32.21 9.30 4.73
CA ASP A 239 33.68 9.20 4.66
C ASP A 239 34.35 10.58 4.80
N SER A 240 33.81 11.62 4.14
CA SER A 240 34.29 13.01 4.29
C SER A 240 34.15 13.52 5.73
N PHE A 241 33.06 13.13 6.42
CA PHE A 241 32.85 13.47 7.83
C PHE A 241 33.84 12.74 8.74
N ARG A 242 34.04 11.43 8.53
CA ARG A 242 35.03 10.64 9.28
C ARG A 242 36.44 11.19 9.12
N GLU A 243 36.84 11.54 7.90
CA GLU A 243 38.15 12.15 7.63
C GLU A 243 38.31 13.49 8.36
N LYS A 244 37.33 14.39 8.21
CA LYS A 244 37.35 15.74 8.83
C LYS A 244 37.47 15.68 10.36
N TYR A 245 36.76 14.76 11.01
CA TYR A 245 36.74 14.61 12.47
C TYR A 245 37.69 13.51 12.98
N LYS A 246 38.51 12.90 12.11
CA LYS A 246 39.47 11.82 12.41
C LYS A 246 38.85 10.63 13.15
N LEU A 247 37.64 10.25 12.74
CA LEU A 247 36.86 9.17 13.35
C LEU A 247 37.27 7.80 12.79
N ASP A 248 37.35 6.79 13.65
CA ASP A 248 37.66 5.42 13.22
C ASP A 248 36.46 4.79 12.51
N VAL A 249 36.70 4.34 11.27
CA VAL A 249 35.74 3.61 10.41
C VAL A 249 35.14 2.39 11.11
N ARG A 250 35.88 1.72 12.01
CA ARG A 250 35.40 0.53 12.73
C ARG A 250 34.42 0.84 13.85
N ASN A 251 34.54 2.04 14.45
CA ASN A 251 33.79 2.44 15.63
C ASN A 251 32.68 3.47 15.33
N THR A 252 32.67 4.03 14.11
CA THR A 252 31.75 5.11 13.72
C THR A 252 30.71 4.63 12.72
N SER A 253 29.45 4.59 13.15
CA SER A 253 28.30 4.26 12.32
C SER A 253 28.21 5.16 11.07
N PRO A 254 27.85 4.65 9.88
CA PRO A 254 27.68 5.45 8.68
C PRO A 254 26.31 6.15 8.70
N TYR A 255 26.29 7.41 9.13
CA TYR A 255 25.07 8.15 9.48
C TYR A 255 24.17 8.46 8.27
N ALA A 256 24.70 9.13 7.24
CA ALA A 256 23.94 9.47 6.04
C ALA A 256 23.56 8.21 5.26
N SER A 257 24.47 7.23 5.17
CA SER A 257 24.22 5.98 4.45
C SER A 257 23.10 5.19 5.12
N ASN A 258 23.09 5.09 6.45
CA ASN A 258 22.00 4.44 7.18
C ASN A 258 20.65 5.13 6.93
N PHE A 259 20.60 6.46 6.92
CA PHE A 259 19.38 7.20 6.57
C PHE A 259 18.86 6.85 5.15
N VAL A 260 19.73 6.87 4.13
CA VAL A 260 19.33 6.55 2.75
C VAL A 260 19.00 5.07 2.57
N ILE A 261 19.71 4.16 3.25
CA ILE A 261 19.44 2.72 3.23
C ILE A 261 18.08 2.42 3.87
N MET A 262 17.72 3.08 4.97
CA MET A 262 16.41 2.98 5.61
C MET A 262 15.26 3.30 4.62
N HIS A 263 15.34 4.43 3.91
CA HIS A 263 14.36 4.77 2.88
C HIS A 263 14.40 3.80 1.69
N THR A 264 15.58 3.33 1.27
CA THR A 264 15.70 2.34 0.20
C THR A 264 14.99 1.02 0.57
N LEU A 265 15.21 0.52 1.77
CA LEU A 265 14.57 -0.70 2.29
C LEU A 265 13.05 -0.57 2.35
N ARG A 266 12.53 0.59 2.79
CA ARG A 266 11.09 0.90 2.74
C ARG A 266 10.56 0.84 1.30
N LEU A 267 11.24 1.45 0.33
CA LEU A 267 10.83 1.44 -1.07
C LEU A 267 10.86 0.03 -1.69
N MET A 268 11.87 -0.78 -1.38
CA MET A 268 11.96 -2.17 -1.85
C MET A 268 10.86 -3.06 -1.25
N GLU A 269 10.57 -2.92 0.04
CA GLU A 269 9.48 -3.63 0.72
C GLU A 269 8.12 -3.22 0.13
N ARG A 270 7.90 -1.91 0.00
CA ARG A 270 6.70 -1.31 -0.59
C ARG A 270 6.45 -1.81 -2.01
N TYR A 271 7.48 -1.87 -2.84
CA TYR A 271 7.42 -2.37 -4.22
C TYR A 271 6.97 -3.84 -4.28
N LEU A 272 7.51 -4.71 -3.43
CA LEU A 272 7.09 -6.12 -3.37
C LEU A 272 5.68 -6.28 -2.80
N ALA A 273 5.33 -5.52 -1.75
CA ALA A 273 4.01 -5.53 -1.15
C ALA A 273 2.92 -5.12 -2.16
N LEU A 274 3.12 -4.01 -2.87
CA LEU A 274 2.18 -3.53 -3.90
C LEU A 274 1.95 -4.57 -5.02
N GLN A 275 3.00 -5.25 -5.47
CA GLN A 275 2.86 -6.27 -6.51
C GLN A 275 2.08 -7.51 -6.04
N CYS A 276 2.28 -7.94 -4.79
CA CYS A 276 1.40 -8.94 -4.16
C CYS A 276 -0.06 -8.45 -4.14
N GLU A 277 -0.30 -7.19 -3.75
CA GLU A 277 -1.63 -6.63 -3.57
C GLU A 277 -2.45 -6.50 -4.87
N VAL A 278 -1.76 -6.12 -5.96
CA VAL A 278 -2.33 -6.07 -7.31
C VAL A 278 -2.58 -7.49 -7.86
N GLY A 279 -2.00 -8.53 -7.25
CA GLY A 279 -2.19 -9.92 -7.66
C GLY A 279 -1.29 -10.33 -8.83
N LEU A 280 -0.13 -9.68 -8.99
CA LEU A 280 0.84 -10.02 -10.05
C LEU A 280 1.49 -11.40 -9.86
N TYR A 281 1.33 -11.99 -8.67
CA TYR A 281 1.95 -13.23 -8.26
C TYR A 281 0.88 -14.32 -8.15
N THR A 282 0.69 -15.04 -9.26
CA THR A 282 -0.42 -15.99 -9.43
C THR A 282 -0.08 -17.42 -8.99
N HIS A 283 1.21 -17.75 -8.82
CA HIS A 283 1.65 -19.09 -8.43
C HIS A 283 2.15 -19.11 -6.98
N PRO A 284 1.90 -20.17 -6.19
CA PRO A 284 2.46 -20.28 -4.84
C PRO A 284 3.99 -20.20 -4.77
N HIS A 285 4.72 -20.76 -5.75
CA HIS A 285 6.18 -20.60 -5.89
C HIS A 285 6.61 -19.13 -5.93
N ASP A 286 5.88 -18.31 -6.70
CA ASP A 286 6.15 -16.88 -6.86
C ASP A 286 5.95 -16.14 -5.53
N LEU A 287 4.99 -16.58 -4.71
CA LEU A 287 4.75 -16.04 -3.37
C LEU A 287 5.85 -16.46 -2.38
N GLN A 288 6.26 -17.73 -2.36
CA GLN A 288 7.35 -18.22 -1.49
C GLN A 288 8.63 -17.40 -1.72
N VAL A 289 9.03 -17.24 -2.98
CA VAL A 289 10.20 -16.45 -3.39
C VAL A 289 10.10 -14.98 -2.94
N VAL A 290 8.91 -14.39 -2.99
CA VAL A 290 8.71 -12.99 -2.54
C VAL A 290 8.67 -12.85 -1.03
N TYR A 291 8.00 -13.75 -0.31
CA TYR A 291 7.99 -13.70 1.16
C TYR A 291 9.39 -13.95 1.73
N TRP A 292 10.23 -14.76 1.05
CA TRP A 292 11.64 -14.92 1.40
C TRP A 292 12.43 -13.63 1.17
N TYR A 293 12.29 -13.00 0.01
CA TYR A 293 12.95 -11.71 -0.26
C TYR A 293 12.44 -10.60 0.69
N ARG A 294 11.16 -10.61 1.08
CA ARG A 294 10.62 -9.68 2.09
C ARG A 294 11.15 -9.98 3.49
N ASP A 295 11.32 -11.23 3.90
CA ASP A 295 11.97 -11.56 5.18
C ASP A 295 13.41 -11.05 5.22
N PHE A 296 14.18 -11.17 4.13
CA PHE A 296 15.49 -10.55 3.99
C PHE A 296 15.44 -9.02 4.16
N LEU A 297 14.62 -8.32 3.38
CA LEU A 297 14.51 -6.86 3.45
C LEU A 297 14.06 -6.36 4.82
N LEU A 298 13.07 -7.02 5.43
CA LEU A 298 12.57 -6.69 6.76
C LEU A 298 13.60 -7.02 7.85
N SER A 299 14.41 -8.07 7.68
CA SER A 299 15.53 -8.38 8.58
C SER A 299 16.64 -7.33 8.49
N ALA A 300 17.00 -6.89 7.28
CA ALA A 300 17.95 -5.80 7.07
C ALA A 300 17.44 -4.49 7.69
N HIS A 301 16.16 -4.16 7.49
CA HIS A 301 15.52 -2.95 8.04
C HIS A 301 15.50 -2.96 9.58
N VAL A 302 15.24 -4.12 10.19
CA VAL A 302 15.36 -4.32 11.65
C VAL A 302 16.81 -4.20 12.13
N SER A 303 17.80 -4.67 11.36
CA SER A 303 19.23 -4.54 11.73
C SER A 303 19.67 -3.08 11.74
N VAL A 304 19.44 -2.34 10.65
CA VAL A 304 19.84 -0.93 10.52
C VAL A 304 19.15 -0.07 11.58
N ARG A 305 17.85 -0.28 11.86
CA ARG A 305 17.18 0.36 13.01
C ARG A 305 17.84 0.03 14.35
N GLY A 306 18.18 -1.24 14.57
CA GLY A 306 18.87 -1.68 15.80
C GLY A 306 20.28 -1.09 15.94
N GLU A 307 20.99 -0.87 14.84
CA GLU A 307 22.28 -0.19 14.80
C GLU A 307 22.13 1.30 15.15
N ILE A 308 21.21 2.01 14.51
CA ILE A 308 20.87 3.41 14.81
C ILE A 308 20.49 3.58 16.28
N ALA A 309 19.59 2.75 16.80
CA ALA A 309 19.12 2.85 18.18
C ALA A 309 20.25 2.64 19.21
N ARG A 310 21.12 1.63 18.99
CA ARG A 310 22.28 1.39 19.86
C ARG A 310 23.26 2.57 19.84
N ASP A 311 23.57 3.08 18.66
CA ASP A 311 24.51 4.19 18.48
C ASP A 311 23.98 5.49 19.12
N LYS A 312 22.67 5.76 18.99
CA LYS A 312 21.98 6.84 19.71
C LYS A 312 22.09 6.69 21.22
N SER A 313 21.80 5.51 21.77
CA SER A 313 21.93 5.25 23.22
C SER A 313 23.37 5.43 23.74
N VAL A 314 24.38 5.02 22.96
CA VAL A 314 25.79 5.22 23.32
C VAL A 314 26.15 6.71 23.33
N ARG A 315 25.74 7.49 22.33
CA ARG A 315 26.01 8.94 22.29
C ARG A 315 25.31 9.68 23.41
N SER A 316 24.02 9.44 23.66
CA SER A 316 23.32 10.09 24.78
C SER A 316 23.94 9.75 26.14
N ALA A 317 24.49 8.53 26.31
CA ALA A 317 25.24 8.18 27.52
C ALA A 317 26.59 8.93 27.64
N MET A 318 27.29 9.19 26.53
CA MET A 318 28.50 10.02 26.51
C MET A 318 28.19 11.50 26.75
N GLU A 319 27.14 12.03 26.12
CA GLU A 319 26.67 13.41 26.30
C GLU A 319 26.29 13.68 27.76
N LEU A 320 25.63 12.76 28.44
CA LEU A 320 25.33 12.85 29.88
C LEU A 320 26.58 12.82 30.77
N GLN A 321 27.67 12.16 30.34
CA GLN A 321 28.95 12.17 31.07
C GLN A 321 29.70 13.50 30.89
N ILE A 322 29.54 14.17 29.76
CA ILE A 322 30.17 15.46 29.42
C ILE A 322 29.33 16.65 29.96
N GLY A 323 28.01 16.54 29.92
CA GLY A 323 27.05 17.63 30.16
C GLY A 323 26.83 18.06 31.62
N ASN A 324 27.55 17.49 32.59
CA ASN A 324 27.47 17.91 34.00
C ASN A 324 28.08 19.31 34.28
N GLY A 325 28.58 20.01 33.26
CA GLY A 325 29.23 21.34 33.39
C GLY A 325 28.30 22.55 33.18
N GLU A 326 27.37 22.51 32.23
CA GLU A 326 26.60 23.71 31.82
C GLU A 326 25.13 23.38 31.51
N LYS A 327 24.23 23.68 32.44
CA LYS A 327 22.78 23.67 32.19
C LYS A 327 22.30 25.02 31.66
N LYS A 328 21.75 25.04 30.44
CA LYS A 328 20.95 26.14 29.91
C LYS A 328 19.46 25.84 30.12
N GLU A 329 18.85 26.48 31.11
CA GLU A 329 17.40 26.40 31.37
C GLU A 329 16.59 27.25 30.38
N ILE A 330 16.20 26.71 29.21
CA ILE A 330 15.12 27.28 28.37
C ILE A 330 14.26 26.15 27.75
N SER A 331 12.93 26.27 27.91
CA SER A 331 11.83 25.55 27.21
C SER A 331 11.75 24.01 27.21
N GLU A 332 12.51 23.29 28.03
CA GLU A 332 12.57 21.79 28.04
C GLU A 332 11.20 21.06 28.05
N GLN A 333 10.16 21.64 28.65
CA GLN A 333 8.90 20.93 28.93
C GLN A 333 8.04 20.63 27.68
N GLY A 334 8.12 21.45 26.63
CA GLY A 334 7.40 21.22 25.38
C GLY A 334 8.08 20.19 24.48
N ASP A 335 9.40 20.25 24.40
CA ASP A 335 10.19 19.38 23.53
C ASP A 335 10.36 17.96 24.12
N THR A 336 10.38 17.84 25.45
CA THR A 336 10.35 16.54 26.14
C THR A 336 9.09 15.73 25.78
N ILE A 337 7.92 16.37 25.69
CA ILE A 337 6.65 15.70 25.34
C ILE A 337 6.70 15.21 23.89
N LYS A 338 7.13 16.06 22.94
CA LYS A 338 7.28 15.68 21.53
C LYS A 338 8.27 14.53 21.33
N MET A 339 9.37 14.53 22.09
CA MET A 339 10.37 13.47 22.04
C MET A 339 9.80 12.13 22.54
N GLN A 340 9.04 12.14 23.65
CA GLN A 340 8.34 10.95 24.14
C GLN A 340 7.26 10.45 23.15
N GLU A 341 6.56 11.36 22.46
CA GLU A 341 5.60 10.98 21.43
C GLU A 341 6.27 10.22 20.28
N PHE A 342 7.40 10.75 19.78
CA PHE A 342 8.20 10.13 18.73
C PHE A 342 8.73 8.75 19.13
N GLU A 343 9.18 8.57 20.38
CA GLU A 343 9.68 7.27 20.86
C GLU A 343 8.59 6.18 20.95
N VAL A 344 7.35 6.55 21.30
CA VAL A 344 6.22 5.61 21.28
C VAL A 344 5.86 5.25 19.83
N GLU A 345 5.83 6.24 18.94
CA GLU A 345 5.57 6.06 17.52
C GLU A 345 6.62 5.13 16.86
N ASP A 346 7.91 5.37 17.10
CA ASP A 346 9.01 4.56 16.55
C ASP A 346 9.01 3.12 17.08
N ARG A 347 8.65 2.93 18.35
CA ARG A 347 8.47 1.62 18.99
C ARG A 347 7.32 0.84 18.34
N ILE A 348 6.19 1.49 18.03
CA ILE A 348 5.07 0.87 17.32
C ILE A 348 5.52 0.45 15.91
N GLU A 349 6.23 1.32 15.17
CA GLU A 349 6.74 1.01 13.84
C GLU A 349 7.72 -0.18 13.87
N MET A 350 8.67 -0.19 14.81
CA MET A 350 9.62 -1.29 15.00
C MET A 350 8.91 -2.61 15.34
N THR A 351 7.92 -2.57 16.22
CA THR A 351 7.11 -3.74 16.60
C THR A 351 6.33 -4.29 15.40
N ALA A 352 5.73 -3.40 14.59
CA ALA A 352 5.05 -3.77 13.35
C ALA A 352 6.01 -4.34 12.28
N LEU A 353 7.25 -3.85 12.19
CA LEU A 353 8.28 -4.39 11.31
C LEU A 353 8.69 -5.82 11.71
N ILE A 354 8.90 -6.08 13.00
CA ILE A 354 9.21 -7.42 13.52
C ILE A 354 8.05 -8.39 13.25
N LEU A 355 6.80 -7.93 13.41
CA LEU A 355 5.60 -8.72 13.06
C LEU A 355 5.57 -9.09 11.56
N LYS A 356 5.75 -8.10 10.66
CA LYS A 356 5.81 -8.32 9.21
C LYS A 356 6.91 -9.33 8.83
N ARG A 357 8.08 -9.25 9.48
CA ARG A 357 9.21 -10.16 9.28
C ARG A 357 8.86 -11.59 9.70
N ASN A 358 8.37 -11.77 10.93
CA ASN A 358 8.06 -13.07 11.48
C ASN A 358 6.93 -13.78 10.70
N ILE A 359 5.91 -13.03 10.24
CA ILE A 359 4.87 -13.57 9.35
C ILE A 359 5.47 -14.00 8.00
N SER A 360 6.33 -13.18 7.38
CA SER A 360 6.97 -13.52 6.11
C SER A 360 7.82 -14.79 6.23
N ARG A 361 8.61 -14.92 7.30
CA ARG A 361 9.40 -16.12 7.62
C ARG A 361 8.55 -17.37 7.83
N GLY A 362 7.46 -17.25 8.59
CA GLY A 362 6.50 -18.33 8.80
C GLY A 362 5.86 -18.81 7.50
N LEU A 363 5.50 -17.89 6.60
CA LEU A 363 4.93 -18.20 5.29
C LEU A 363 5.93 -18.91 4.35
N VAL A 364 7.21 -18.54 4.36
CA VAL A 364 8.26 -19.23 3.58
C VAL A 364 8.42 -20.67 4.03
N ARG A 365 8.59 -20.89 5.35
CA ARG A 365 8.72 -22.24 5.93
C ARG A 365 7.47 -23.08 5.64
N TYR A 366 6.29 -22.48 5.82
CA TYR A 366 5.01 -23.11 5.48
C TYR A 366 4.92 -23.58 4.01
N MET A 367 5.24 -22.72 3.04
CA MET A 367 5.17 -23.10 1.61
C MET A 367 6.23 -24.16 1.24
N SER A 368 7.33 -24.21 1.99
CA SER A 368 8.39 -25.22 1.81
C SER A 368 7.93 -26.62 2.24
N VAL A 369 7.12 -26.74 3.31
CA VAL A 369 6.47 -28.00 3.70
C VAL A 369 5.58 -28.56 2.59
N LEU A 370 4.97 -27.69 1.77
CA LEU A 370 4.11 -28.09 0.66
C LEU A 370 4.87 -28.55 -0.60
N GLN A 371 6.21 -28.58 -0.57
CA GLN A 371 7.09 -29.01 -1.68
C GLN A 371 6.82 -28.31 -3.02
N GLN A 372 6.33 -27.07 -2.97
CA GLN A 372 5.97 -26.30 -4.15
C GLN A 372 7.20 -25.55 -4.70
N VAL A 373 7.98 -26.17 -5.61
CA VAL A 373 9.13 -25.52 -6.28
C VAL A 373 8.97 -25.41 -7.80
N GLY A 374 9.16 -24.20 -8.34
CA GLY A 374 9.26 -23.93 -9.78
C GLY A 374 9.77 -22.50 -10.04
N LEU A 375 10.94 -22.37 -10.69
CA LEU A 375 11.81 -21.18 -10.54
C LEU A 375 12.10 -20.36 -11.81
N LEU A 376 11.32 -20.55 -12.89
CA LEU A 376 11.56 -19.98 -14.23
C LEU A 376 11.62 -18.44 -14.33
N ARG A 377 11.41 -17.67 -13.25
CA ARG A 377 11.22 -16.20 -13.30
C ARG A 377 12.00 -15.36 -12.27
N PHE A 378 12.83 -15.97 -11.42
CA PHE A 378 13.52 -15.27 -10.32
C PHE A 378 14.24 -13.97 -10.76
N LYS A 379 15.17 -14.07 -11.74
CA LYS A 379 16.00 -12.93 -12.18
C LYS A 379 15.21 -11.75 -12.75
N ARG A 380 14.03 -11.98 -13.35
CA ARG A 380 13.19 -10.91 -13.91
C ARG A 380 12.38 -10.21 -12.82
N ARG A 381 11.97 -10.94 -11.78
CA ARG A 381 11.14 -10.45 -10.67
C ARG A 381 11.86 -9.43 -9.80
N PHE A 382 13.15 -9.64 -9.54
CA PHE A 382 14.00 -8.74 -8.73
C PHE A 382 14.91 -7.84 -9.57
N TRP A 383 14.70 -7.76 -10.89
CA TRP A 383 15.54 -6.96 -11.79
C TRP A 383 15.65 -5.49 -11.39
N ALA A 384 14.56 -4.90 -10.87
CA ALA A 384 14.50 -3.53 -10.36
C ALA A 384 15.51 -3.25 -9.23
N PHE A 385 15.94 -4.27 -8.50
CA PHE A 385 16.90 -4.16 -7.38
C PHE A 385 18.35 -4.35 -7.80
N LYS A 386 18.61 -4.83 -9.03
CA LYS A 386 19.95 -5.22 -9.49
C LYS A 386 21.00 -4.10 -9.40
N GLN A 387 20.57 -2.85 -9.50
CA GLN A 387 21.46 -1.68 -9.53
C GLN A 387 21.68 -1.05 -8.13
N LEU A 388 20.98 -1.51 -7.09
CA LEU A 388 21.14 -0.96 -5.74
C LEU A 388 22.45 -1.49 -5.11
N PRO A 389 23.31 -0.61 -4.55
CA PRO A 389 24.49 -1.02 -3.80
C PRO A 389 24.13 -1.77 -2.51
N GLN A 390 23.17 -1.24 -1.74
CA GLN A 390 22.72 -1.80 -0.47
C GLN A 390 21.17 -1.75 -0.34
N PRO A 391 20.54 -2.81 0.19
CA PRO A 391 21.10 -4.15 0.35
C PRO A 391 21.42 -4.78 -1.03
N PRO A 392 22.39 -5.70 -1.12
CA PRO A 392 22.71 -6.37 -2.37
C PRO A 392 21.51 -7.15 -2.92
N CYS A 393 21.35 -7.15 -4.25
CA CYS A 393 20.32 -7.94 -4.91
C CYS A 393 20.63 -9.43 -4.76
N LEU A 394 19.77 -10.16 -4.04
CA LEU A 394 19.94 -11.60 -3.85
C LEU A 394 19.81 -12.38 -5.16
N THR A 395 20.53 -13.50 -5.23
CA THR A 395 20.57 -14.42 -6.36
C THR A 395 19.61 -15.61 -6.17
N ILE A 396 19.47 -16.42 -7.22
CA ILE A 396 18.74 -17.69 -7.13
C ILE A 396 19.47 -18.71 -6.24
N ASP A 397 20.80 -18.62 -6.17
CA ASP A 397 21.62 -19.51 -5.36
C ASP A 397 21.49 -19.17 -3.87
N ASP A 398 21.39 -17.88 -3.54
CA ASP A 398 21.00 -17.42 -2.19
C ASP A 398 19.60 -17.91 -1.80
N PHE A 399 18.64 -17.91 -2.74
CA PHE A 399 17.30 -18.45 -2.48
C PHE A 399 17.36 -19.96 -2.21
N HIS A 400 18.13 -20.72 -2.99
CA HIS A 400 18.31 -22.14 -2.76
C HIS A 400 18.97 -22.43 -1.41
N ALA A 401 20.08 -21.75 -1.07
CA ALA A 401 20.74 -21.92 0.22
C ALA A 401 19.84 -21.47 1.40
N GLY A 402 19.12 -20.36 1.24
CA GLY A 402 18.20 -19.82 2.25
C GLY A 402 16.85 -20.52 2.36
N THR A 403 16.56 -21.50 1.48
CA THR A 403 15.36 -22.35 1.53
C THR A 403 15.68 -23.85 1.42
N ASP A 404 16.94 -24.23 1.66
CA ASP A 404 17.33 -25.63 1.78
C ASP A 404 16.84 -26.19 3.12
N PHE A 405 15.65 -26.79 3.06
CA PHE A 405 15.06 -27.56 4.14
C PHE A 405 15.22 -29.08 3.94
N TYR A 406 16.04 -29.55 2.99
CA TYR A 406 16.26 -30.99 2.75
C TYR A 406 17.00 -31.67 3.90
N SER A 407 17.77 -30.90 4.67
CA SER A 407 18.45 -31.35 5.89
C SER A 407 17.51 -31.49 7.11
N LEU A 408 16.31 -30.92 7.06
CA LEU A 408 15.34 -30.94 8.15
C LEU A 408 14.21 -31.93 7.87
N SER A 409 13.73 -32.61 8.91
CA SER A 409 12.51 -33.38 8.82
C SER A 409 11.30 -32.45 8.60
N SER A 410 10.26 -32.95 7.91
CA SER A 410 9.02 -32.17 7.72
C SER A 410 8.38 -31.72 9.04
N LYS A 411 8.60 -32.47 10.13
CA LYS A 411 8.15 -32.12 11.48
C LYS A 411 8.87 -30.87 12.00
N GLU A 412 10.19 -30.81 11.90
CA GLU A 412 10.99 -29.65 12.33
C GLU A 412 10.63 -28.39 11.53
N VAL A 413 10.40 -28.51 10.21
CA VAL A 413 9.95 -27.38 9.38
C VAL A 413 8.56 -26.89 9.79
N ILE A 414 7.63 -27.80 10.10
CA ILE A 414 6.28 -27.48 10.61
C ILE A 414 6.34 -26.77 11.97
N GLU A 415 7.16 -27.27 12.89
CA GLU A 415 7.38 -26.69 14.22
C GLU A 415 8.01 -25.29 14.12
N SER A 416 9.07 -25.17 13.31
CA SER A 416 9.77 -23.91 13.01
C SER A 416 8.89 -22.87 12.30
N ALA A 417 7.86 -23.29 11.54
CA ALA A 417 6.84 -22.40 11.00
C ALA A 417 5.80 -22.00 12.05
N SER A 418 5.38 -22.95 12.90
CA SER A 418 4.42 -22.75 14.00
C SER A 418 4.93 -21.72 15.00
N ASP A 419 6.21 -21.81 15.37
CA ASP A 419 6.84 -20.86 16.30
C ASP A 419 6.92 -19.43 15.72
N CYS A 420 7.11 -19.27 14.40
CA CYS A 420 7.01 -17.96 13.75
C CYS A 420 5.62 -17.33 13.92
N PHE A 421 4.55 -18.12 13.73
CA PHE A 421 3.18 -17.63 13.91
C PHE A 421 2.81 -17.44 15.40
N ARG A 422 3.32 -18.26 16.31
CA ARG A 422 3.16 -18.08 17.77
C ARG A 422 3.85 -16.79 18.25
N SER A 423 5.10 -16.56 17.84
CA SER A 423 5.84 -15.32 18.10
C SER A 423 5.11 -14.10 17.51
N SER A 424 4.60 -14.22 16.29
CA SER A 424 3.79 -13.18 15.65
C SER A 424 2.50 -12.86 16.43
N LYS A 425 1.82 -13.89 16.98
CA LYS A 425 0.63 -13.70 17.83
C LYS A 425 0.97 -12.93 19.12
N ASN A 426 2.09 -13.24 19.77
CA ASN A 426 2.51 -12.51 20.98
C ASN A 426 2.80 -11.02 20.68
N ILE A 427 3.39 -10.72 19.52
CA ILE A 427 3.63 -9.33 19.08
C ILE A 427 2.31 -8.62 18.74
N VAL A 428 1.34 -9.35 18.17
CA VAL A 428 -0.02 -8.84 17.95
C VAL A 428 -0.71 -8.47 19.27
N ASP A 429 -0.58 -9.29 20.32
CA ASP A 429 -1.15 -8.96 21.63
C ASP A 429 -0.52 -7.66 22.19
N GLN A 430 0.82 -7.54 22.14
CA GLN A 430 1.54 -6.33 22.55
C GLN A 430 1.08 -5.06 21.80
N LEU A 431 0.80 -5.16 20.49
CA LEU A 431 0.25 -4.05 19.72
C LEU A 431 -1.19 -3.70 20.13
N LEU A 432 -2.00 -4.68 20.54
CA LEU A 432 -3.38 -4.47 21.01
C LEU A 432 -3.46 -3.86 22.43
N GLU A 433 -2.41 -4.01 23.24
CA GLU A 433 -2.24 -3.35 24.55
C GLU A 433 -1.85 -1.87 24.41
N VAL A 434 -1.05 -1.56 23.39
CA VAL A 434 -0.60 -0.19 23.07
C VAL A 434 -1.67 0.61 22.31
N ILE A 435 -2.39 -0.02 21.37
CA ILE A 435 -3.38 0.63 20.50
C ILE A 435 -4.79 0.36 21.04
N VAL A 436 -5.30 1.31 21.83
CA VAL A 436 -6.59 1.23 22.53
C VAL A 436 -7.74 1.82 21.71
N PRO A 437 -8.97 1.25 21.80
CA PRO A 437 -10.14 1.84 21.14
C PRO A 437 -10.60 3.11 21.87
N PRO A 438 -11.22 4.08 21.15
CA PRO A 438 -11.54 5.42 21.68
C PRO A 438 -12.61 5.44 22.79
N HIS A 439 -13.29 4.32 23.04
CA HIS A 439 -14.42 4.23 23.97
C HIS A 439 -14.07 3.53 25.30
N GLU A 440 -12.88 2.95 25.44
CA GLU A 440 -12.49 2.18 26.64
C GLU A 440 -11.69 3.00 27.66
N THR A 441 -11.37 4.27 27.38
CA THR A 441 -10.53 5.09 28.27
C THR A 441 -10.98 6.55 28.26
N GLU A 442 -11.31 7.08 29.44
CA GLU A 442 -11.37 8.54 29.64
C GLU A 442 -9.99 9.12 29.28
N ALA A 443 -9.93 10.18 28.47
CA ALA A 443 -8.65 10.73 27.97
C ALA A 443 -7.65 11.06 29.10
N SER A 444 -8.16 11.42 30.28
CA SER A 444 -7.40 11.68 31.51
C SER A 444 -6.70 10.47 32.14
N ARG A 445 -6.90 9.24 31.62
CA ARG A 445 -6.34 7.99 32.16
C ARG A 445 -5.40 7.25 31.20
N MET A 446 -5.14 7.79 30.01
CA MET A 446 -4.20 7.16 29.08
C MET A 446 -2.78 7.15 29.64
N SER A 447 -2.10 6.00 29.54
CA SER A 447 -0.64 5.98 29.70
C SER A 447 0.02 6.72 28.55
N ILE A 448 1.14 7.41 28.81
CA ILE A 448 2.01 8.02 27.77
C ILE A 448 2.36 7.01 26.65
N ASN A 449 2.43 5.72 26.99
CA ASN A 449 2.73 4.63 26.08
C ASN A 449 1.55 4.14 25.22
N GLN A 450 0.33 4.64 25.41
CA GLN A 450 -0.86 4.21 24.67
C GLN A 450 -1.23 5.19 23.55
N ARG A 451 -1.87 4.68 22.49
CA ARG A 451 -2.39 5.47 21.36
C ARG A 451 -3.80 5.02 21.01
N PHE A 452 -4.64 5.94 20.56
CA PHE A 452 -5.98 5.59 20.10
C PHE A 452 -5.92 4.93 18.72
N ASP A 453 -6.82 3.99 18.43
CA ASP A 453 -6.93 3.39 17.09
C ASP A 453 -7.28 4.39 15.98
N ASN A 454 -7.85 5.56 16.34
CA ASN A 454 -8.14 6.63 15.38
C ASN A 454 -7.02 7.68 15.29
N ASP A 455 -5.92 7.49 16.00
CA ASP A 455 -4.71 8.28 15.83
C ASP A 455 -4.21 8.11 14.38
N PRO A 456 -4.10 9.20 13.58
CA PRO A 456 -3.67 9.07 12.20
C PRO A 456 -2.19 8.71 12.02
N PHE A 457 -1.40 8.72 13.09
CA PHE A 457 0.05 8.56 13.07
C PHE A 457 0.51 7.13 13.37
N ILE A 458 -0.36 6.24 13.87
CA ILE A 458 0.03 4.84 14.12
C ILE A 458 0.29 4.09 12.81
N ALA A 459 1.40 3.36 12.76
CA ALA A 459 1.85 2.66 11.54
C ALA A 459 1.03 1.40 11.19
N ILE A 460 0.07 1.03 12.05
CA ILE A 460 -0.83 -0.12 11.89
C ILE A 460 -2.08 0.10 12.77
N HIS A 461 -3.27 -0.19 12.24
CA HIS A 461 -4.54 0.00 12.97
C HIS A 461 -5.02 -1.28 13.65
N ARG A 462 -5.89 -1.16 14.65
CA ARG A 462 -6.47 -2.27 15.43
C ARG A 462 -7.20 -3.27 14.53
N ASP A 463 -7.96 -2.79 13.54
CA ASP A 463 -8.59 -3.65 12.53
C ASP A 463 -7.57 -4.49 11.73
N GLU A 464 -6.41 -3.91 11.41
CA GLU A 464 -5.32 -4.59 10.70
C GLU A 464 -4.60 -5.58 11.62
N ILE A 465 -4.32 -5.19 12.87
CA ILE A 465 -3.73 -6.06 13.90
C ILE A 465 -4.63 -7.28 14.16
N LEU A 466 -5.94 -7.09 14.32
CA LEU A 466 -6.91 -8.17 14.48
C LEU A 466 -7.01 -9.06 13.24
N ALA A 467 -6.83 -8.50 12.05
CA ALA A 467 -6.76 -9.28 10.82
C ALA A 467 -5.46 -10.13 10.76
N LEU A 468 -4.32 -9.60 11.20
CA LEU A 468 -3.07 -10.37 11.37
C LEU A 468 -3.16 -11.42 12.49
N ALA A 469 -3.93 -11.15 13.56
CA ALA A 469 -4.21 -12.12 14.63
C ALA A 469 -4.88 -13.38 14.07
N LYS A 470 -5.93 -13.20 13.26
CA LYS A 470 -6.66 -14.29 12.59
C LYS A 470 -5.75 -15.14 11.71
N VAL A 471 -4.73 -14.53 11.09
CA VAL A 471 -3.75 -15.20 10.22
C VAL A 471 -2.78 -16.04 11.04
N CYS A 472 -2.22 -15.48 12.11
CA CYS A 472 -1.32 -16.20 13.00
C CYS A 472 -2.01 -17.43 13.59
N VAL A 473 -3.22 -17.25 14.14
CA VAL A 473 -4.02 -18.35 14.70
C VAL A 473 -4.42 -19.36 13.61
N GLY A 474 -4.90 -18.91 12.46
CA GLY A 474 -5.34 -19.79 11.36
C GLY A 474 -4.21 -20.66 10.81
N ASN A 475 -3.03 -20.10 10.60
CA ASN A 475 -1.86 -20.84 10.12
C ASN A 475 -1.29 -21.78 11.19
N SER A 476 -1.24 -21.37 12.47
CA SER A 476 -0.83 -22.28 13.56
C SER A 476 -1.78 -23.48 13.71
N LEU A 477 -3.10 -23.27 13.62
CA LEU A 477 -4.08 -24.37 13.67
C LEU A 477 -3.93 -25.34 12.47
N TYR A 478 -3.66 -24.80 11.27
CA TYR A 478 -3.42 -25.63 10.10
C TYR A 478 -2.10 -26.41 10.19
N LEU A 479 -1.02 -25.79 10.66
CA LEU A 479 0.27 -26.44 10.90
C LEU A 479 0.16 -27.54 11.95
N HIS A 480 -0.62 -27.34 13.03
CA HIS A 480 -0.93 -28.40 14.00
C HIS A 480 -1.65 -29.58 13.36
N LYS A 481 -2.60 -29.33 12.44
CA LYS A 481 -3.27 -30.39 11.67
C LYS A 481 -2.34 -31.11 10.69
N LEU A 482 -1.39 -30.40 10.07
CA LEU A 482 -0.33 -31.05 9.27
C LEU A 482 0.59 -31.91 10.16
N ALA A 483 0.98 -31.41 11.33
CA ALA A 483 1.85 -32.14 12.27
C ALA A 483 1.23 -33.49 12.67
N SER A 484 -0.07 -33.53 12.96
CA SER A 484 -0.76 -34.78 13.30
C SER A 484 -0.86 -35.73 12.11
N MET A 485 -1.11 -35.23 10.90
CA MET A 485 -1.12 -36.04 9.66
C MET A 485 0.25 -36.65 9.32
N VAL A 486 1.33 -35.87 9.47
CA VAL A 486 2.71 -36.35 9.28
C VAL A 486 3.07 -37.40 10.34
N SER A 487 2.56 -37.25 11.56
CA SER A 487 2.80 -38.20 12.66
C SER A 487 2.00 -39.50 12.53
N SER A 488 0.88 -39.52 11.79
CA SER A 488 -0.01 -40.68 11.65
C SER A 488 0.33 -41.63 10.50
N GLN A 489 1.52 -41.50 9.89
CA GLN A 489 2.02 -42.32 8.77
C GLN A 489 1.04 -42.50 7.58
N THR A 490 0.07 -41.60 7.44
CA THR A 490 -1.00 -41.73 6.45
C THR A 490 -0.54 -41.10 5.14
N ASP A 491 -0.40 -41.94 4.11
CA ASP A 491 0.19 -41.63 2.79
C ASP A 491 0.18 -40.15 2.37
N LEU A 492 1.34 -39.50 2.53
CA LEU A 492 1.62 -38.13 2.07
C LEU A 492 1.35 -37.95 0.56
N SER A 493 1.37 -39.03 -0.22
CA SER A 493 1.05 -39.03 -1.66
C SER A 493 -0.37 -38.53 -1.97
N ASN A 494 -1.34 -38.73 -1.07
CA ASN A 494 -2.71 -38.19 -1.21
C ASN A 494 -2.85 -36.73 -0.74
N CYS A 495 -1.85 -36.17 -0.07
CA CYS A 495 -1.85 -34.78 0.41
C CYS A 495 -1.42 -33.77 -0.69
N ASN A 496 -0.86 -34.27 -1.80
CA ASN A 496 -0.24 -33.48 -2.87
C ASN A 496 -1.19 -32.60 -3.72
N LYS A 497 -2.50 -32.54 -3.40
CA LYS A 497 -3.48 -31.62 -3.99
C LYS A 497 -4.01 -30.61 -2.97
N VAL A 498 -3.10 -29.86 -2.33
CA VAL A 498 -3.48 -28.60 -1.66
C VAL A 498 -3.86 -27.57 -2.73
N SER A 499 -5.15 -27.48 -3.04
CA SER A 499 -5.69 -26.37 -3.83
C SER A 499 -5.55 -25.08 -3.03
N VAL A 500 -4.71 -24.16 -3.50
CA VAL A 500 -4.62 -22.81 -2.94
C VAL A 500 -5.88 -22.04 -3.33
N GLU A 501 -6.92 -22.14 -2.50
CA GLU A 501 -8.19 -21.52 -2.80
C GLU A 501 -8.12 -20.00 -2.53
N HIS A 502 -7.88 -19.23 -3.59
CA HIS A 502 -7.95 -17.76 -3.54
C HIS A 502 -9.39 -17.22 -3.28
N LYS A 503 -10.40 -18.09 -3.20
CA LYS A 503 -11.74 -17.72 -2.73
C LYS A 503 -11.76 -17.68 -1.21
N VAL A 504 -11.61 -16.47 -0.68
CA VAL A 504 -11.88 -16.18 0.73
C VAL A 504 -13.32 -16.64 1.05
N HIS A 505 -13.46 -17.52 2.04
CA HIS A 505 -14.74 -18.15 2.39
C HIS A 505 -15.76 -17.06 2.80
N ARG A 506 -16.95 -17.02 2.16
CA ARG A 506 -17.93 -15.91 2.29
C ARG A 506 -18.38 -15.57 3.72
N GLN A 507 -18.26 -16.52 4.66
CA GLN A 507 -18.55 -16.32 6.10
C GLN A 507 -17.40 -15.63 6.87
N PHE A 508 -16.16 -15.63 6.35
CA PHE A 508 -15.01 -14.93 6.93
C PHE A 508 -14.82 -13.52 6.35
N CYS A 509 -15.19 -13.32 5.07
CA CYS A 509 -15.09 -12.02 4.37
C CYS A 509 -15.79 -10.86 5.07
N GLN A 510 -16.83 -11.11 5.86
CA GLN A 510 -17.60 -10.07 6.57
C GLN A 510 -16.82 -9.38 7.70
N SER A 511 -15.54 -9.73 7.92
CA SER A 511 -14.70 -9.19 9.00
C SER A 511 -13.23 -8.91 8.61
N ILE A 512 -12.90 -8.92 7.31
CA ILE A 512 -11.53 -8.72 6.79
C ILE A 512 -11.60 -7.93 5.46
N SER A 513 -11.95 -6.64 5.53
CA SER A 513 -12.07 -5.78 4.33
C SER A 513 -11.13 -4.56 4.31
N LYS A 514 -10.27 -4.39 5.32
CA LYS A 514 -9.29 -3.28 5.40
C LYS A 514 -7.84 -3.75 5.08
N GLY A 515 -6.97 -2.77 4.83
CA GLY A 515 -5.64 -2.79 4.21
C GLY A 515 -4.75 -4.04 4.38
N LEU A 516 -3.90 -4.30 3.37
CA LEU A 516 -2.78 -5.29 3.36
C LEU A 516 -3.15 -6.77 3.64
N VAL A 517 -4.39 -7.08 4.04
CA VAL A 517 -4.77 -8.41 4.53
C VAL A 517 -5.88 -9.07 3.69
N SER A 518 -6.83 -8.31 3.12
CA SER A 518 -8.00 -8.88 2.42
C SER A 518 -7.69 -9.68 1.13
N ARG A 519 -6.51 -9.50 0.52
CA ARG A 519 -6.02 -10.27 -0.65
C ARG A 519 -4.80 -11.14 -0.40
N PHE A 520 -4.12 -10.97 0.74
CA PHE A 520 -2.81 -11.58 0.99
C PHE A 520 -2.87 -12.94 1.69
N MET A 521 -3.99 -13.23 2.35
CA MET A 521 -4.06 -14.33 3.30
C MET A 521 -4.67 -15.56 2.65
N CYS A 522 -3.79 -16.41 2.13
CA CYS A 522 -4.14 -17.76 1.71
C CYS A 522 -4.65 -18.55 2.92
N ARG A 523 -5.97 -18.79 2.97
CA ARG A 523 -6.54 -19.83 3.82
C ARG A 523 -6.48 -21.14 3.04
N PHE A 524 -5.52 -21.98 3.36
CA PHE A 524 -5.34 -23.26 2.68
C PHE A 524 -6.39 -24.28 3.16
N CYS A 525 -7.49 -24.40 2.41
CA CYS A 525 -8.48 -25.46 2.60
C CYS A 525 -8.11 -26.68 1.74
N MET A 526 -8.02 -27.86 2.36
CA MET A 526 -8.00 -29.12 1.61
C MET A 526 -9.44 -29.58 1.33
N TYR A 527 -9.76 -29.81 0.06
CA TYR A 527 -10.85 -30.72 -0.32
C TYR A 527 -10.26 -32.10 -0.55
N PRO A 528 -10.74 -33.16 0.11
CA PRO A 528 -10.39 -34.52 -0.27
C PRO A 528 -11.03 -34.85 -1.63
N THR A 529 -10.24 -34.84 -2.70
CA THR A 529 -10.70 -35.31 -4.02
C THR A 529 -10.77 -36.84 -4.02
N ALA A 530 -11.89 -37.38 -3.56
CA ALA A 530 -12.21 -38.80 -3.67
C ALA A 530 -12.63 -39.16 -5.11
N GLU A 531 -11.66 -39.38 -6.01
CA GLU A 531 -11.92 -40.05 -7.29
C GLU A 531 -12.20 -41.55 -7.05
N VAL A 532 -13.42 -41.87 -6.63
CA VAL A 532 -13.89 -43.26 -6.62
C VAL A 532 -14.32 -43.65 -8.04
N LYS A 533 -13.35 -44.09 -8.85
CA LYS A 533 -13.66 -44.94 -10.01
C LYS A 533 -14.21 -46.27 -9.49
N ARG A 534 -15.50 -46.53 -9.70
CA ARG A 534 -16.07 -47.88 -9.69
C ARG A 534 -16.80 -48.14 -11.00
N HIS A 535 -16.25 -49.05 -11.81
CA HIS A 535 -17.02 -49.72 -12.85
C HIS A 535 -17.99 -50.70 -12.19
N GLY A 536 -19.21 -50.78 -12.75
CA GLY A 536 -20.28 -51.65 -12.27
C GLY A 536 -21.60 -51.37 -12.98
N GLN A 537 -21.79 -51.96 -14.16
CA GLN A 537 -23.11 -52.12 -14.79
C GLN A 537 -23.83 -53.36 -14.20
N PRO A 538 -25.08 -53.67 -14.58
CA PRO A 538 -26.27 -52.81 -14.49
C PRO A 538 -27.43 -53.58 -13.80
N THR A 539 -28.51 -52.89 -13.41
CA THR A 539 -29.80 -53.57 -13.12
C THR A 539 -30.97 -52.89 -13.82
N VAL A 540 -31.89 -53.73 -14.28
CA VAL A 540 -32.98 -53.38 -15.21
C VAL A 540 -34.29 -53.17 -14.45
N SER A 541 -34.88 -51.98 -14.58
CA SER A 541 -36.33 -51.74 -14.65
C SER A 541 -36.54 -50.26 -15.01
N GLY A 542 -37.54 -49.84 -15.78
CA GLY A 542 -38.61 -50.63 -16.41
C GLY A 542 -39.92 -49.86 -16.44
N ARG A 543 -40.02 -48.80 -17.27
CA ARG A 543 -41.31 -48.19 -17.66
C ARG A 543 -41.18 -47.39 -18.97
N GLN A 544 -41.97 -47.78 -19.97
CA GLN A 544 -42.10 -47.12 -21.27
C GLN A 544 -43.41 -46.32 -21.34
N ALA A 545 -43.37 -45.19 -22.05
CA ALA A 545 -44.39 -44.59 -22.93
C ALA A 545 -43.73 -43.30 -23.49
N GLY A 546 -43.44 -43.14 -24.78
CA GLY A 546 -44.37 -42.94 -25.91
C GLY A 546 -44.56 -41.42 -26.12
N MET A 547 -44.39 -40.77 -27.28
CA MET A 547 -44.30 -41.14 -28.72
C MET A 547 -43.24 -40.21 -29.40
N GLN A 548 -42.42 -40.63 -30.38
CA GLN A 548 -42.62 -40.60 -31.85
C GLN A 548 -43.22 -39.28 -32.43
N ALA A 549 -42.76 -38.71 -33.57
CA ALA A 549 -41.68 -39.06 -34.51
C ALA A 549 -41.14 -37.83 -35.30
N GLY A 550 -39.88 -37.83 -35.78
CA GLY A 550 -39.56 -37.84 -37.23
C GLY A 550 -39.04 -36.46 -37.72
N ARG A 551 -38.39 -36.26 -38.89
CA ARG A 551 -37.78 -37.07 -39.96
C ARG A 551 -36.48 -36.35 -40.39
N GLN A 552 -35.31 -37.00 -40.48
CA GLN A 552 -34.65 -37.62 -41.67
C GLN A 552 -34.12 -36.70 -42.79
N ALA A 553 -33.00 -37.14 -43.39
CA ALA A 553 -32.19 -36.58 -44.50
C ALA A 553 -31.43 -35.26 -44.21
N GLY A 554 -30.10 -35.12 -44.42
CA GLY A 554 -29.07 -36.08 -44.82
C GLY A 554 -28.63 -35.95 -46.29
N ARG A 555 -27.44 -35.37 -46.53
CA ARG A 555 -26.61 -35.60 -47.74
C ARG A 555 -25.14 -35.17 -47.55
N GLN A 556 -24.26 -36.05 -48.01
CA GLN A 556 -22.86 -35.84 -48.42
C GLN A 556 -22.79 -34.86 -49.62
N ALA A 557 -21.66 -34.29 -50.05
CA ALA A 557 -20.29 -34.15 -49.55
C ALA A 557 -19.63 -32.97 -50.32
N ASP A 558 -18.46 -32.49 -49.90
CA ASP A 558 -17.24 -32.41 -50.74
C ASP A 558 -16.12 -31.58 -50.10
N HIS A 559 -14.89 -32.05 -50.26
CA HIS A 559 -13.65 -31.34 -49.96
C HIS A 559 -12.99 -30.94 -51.28
N PRO A 560 -12.28 -29.79 -51.32
CA PRO A 560 -10.86 -29.91 -51.66
C PRO A 560 -9.91 -29.01 -50.84
N GLN A 561 -8.83 -29.65 -50.39
CA GLN A 561 -7.42 -29.23 -50.38
C GLN A 561 -6.99 -27.77 -50.01
N ARG A 562 -6.35 -27.70 -48.83
CA ARG A 562 -5.04 -27.05 -48.50
C ARG A 562 -4.58 -25.79 -49.27
N GLY A 563 -4.40 -24.71 -48.51
CA GLY A 563 -3.39 -23.65 -48.75
C GLY A 563 -2.60 -23.32 -47.45
N PRO A 564 -1.33 -22.87 -47.51
CA PRO A 564 -0.45 -22.72 -46.34
C PRO A 564 -0.57 -21.34 -45.62
N PRO A 565 0.00 -21.19 -44.40
CA PRO A 565 -0.28 -20.03 -43.54
C PRO A 565 0.60 -18.81 -43.84
N PHE A 566 0.00 -17.62 -43.89
CA PHE A 566 0.72 -16.35 -43.92
C PHE A 566 1.33 -16.02 -42.55
N ARG A 567 2.66 -16.19 -42.43
CA ARG A 567 3.47 -15.48 -41.43
C ARG A 567 3.79 -14.08 -41.94
N LEU A 568 3.39 -13.04 -41.22
CA LEU A 568 3.97 -11.70 -41.38
C LEU A 568 5.02 -11.46 -40.30
N SER A 569 6.27 -11.67 -40.68
CA SER A 569 7.43 -11.21 -39.91
C SER A 569 7.80 -9.78 -40.31
N TYR A 570 7.66 -8.83 -39.39
CA TYR A 570 8.31 -7.52 -39.52
C TYR A 570 9.56 -7.45 -38.64
N SER A 571 10.67 -7.10 -39.25
CA SER A 571 11.97 -6.89 -38.61
C SER A 571 12.57 -5.58 -39.12
N ARG A 572 13.49 -5.00 -38.33
CA ARG A 572 14.17 -3.69 -38.57
C ARG A 572 13.24 -2.47 -38.31
N SER A 573 13.70 -1.32 -37.81
CA SER A 573 15.05 -0.93 -37.32
C SER A 573 14.96 0.34 -36.46
N ARG A 574 15.89 0.50 -35.50
CA ARG A 574 16.29 1.80 -34.91
C ARG A 574 17.34 2.46 -35.84
N PRO A 575 17.50 3.80 -35.92
CA PRO A 575 17.96 4.60 -34.76
C PRO A 575 17.47 6.06 -34.58
N ARG A 576 17.62 6.52 -33.32
CA ARG A 576 17.88 7.88 -32.79
C ARG A 576 17.42 9.15 -33.53
N GLN A 577 16.57 9.92 -32.86
CA GLN A 577 16.79 11.28 -32.29
C GLN A 577 15.52 11.61 -31.45
N GLY A 578 15.48 12.44 -30.41
CA GLY A 578 16.47 13.41 -29.91
C GLY A 578 15.79 14.74 -29.58
N LEU A 579 14.78 14.76 -28.68
CA LEU A 579 14.03 15.97 -28.34
C LEU A 579 14.02 16.22 -26.82
N ASN A 580 14.80 17.22 -26.41
CA ASN A 580 14.69 17.89 -25.11
C ASN A 580 13.55 18.91 -25.16
N LEU A 581 12.71 18.94 -24.12
CA LEU A 581 11.79 20.05 -23.85
C LEU A 581 12.00 20.53 -22.41
N ASN A 582 12.98 21.42 -22.25
CA ASN A 582 13.19 22.24 -21.06
C ASN A 582 13.43 23.70 -21.51
N ARG A 583 12.39 24.53 -21.38
CA ARG A 583 12.45 26.00 -21.23
C ARG A 583 11.35 26.33 -20.22
N ALA A 584 11.64 26.71 -18.97
CA ALA A 584 12.43 27.85 -18.50
C ALA A 584 11.73 29.20 -18.77
N CYS A 585 10.86 29.60 -17.85
CA CYS A 585 10.56 31.01 -17.60
C CYS A 585 11.51 31.51 -16.51
N ARG A 586 12.50 32.31 -16.89
CA ARG A 586 13.21 33.22 -15.98
C ARG A 586 12.76 34.63 -16.34
N VAL A 587 12.17 35.34 -15.38
CA VAL A 587 12.02 36.79 -15.45
C VAL A 587 13.24 37.41 -14.78
N GLN A 588 13.91 38.34 -15.45
CA GLN A 588 14.98 39.15 -14.87
C GLN A 588 14.40 40.46 -14.38
N ASN A 589 14.83 40.90 -13.20
CA ASN A 589 14.59 42.27 -12.71
C ASN A 589 15.60 43.23 -13.34
N GLY A 590 15.16 44.46 -13.66
CA GLY A 590 15.99 45.56 -14.13
C GLY A 590 15.16 46.87 -14.21
N PRO A 591 15.62 48.02 -13.69
CA PRO A 591 14.74 49.14 -13.35
C PRO A 591 14.81 50.38 -14.26
N ALA A 592 13.70 51.13 -14.30
CA ALA A 592 13.57 52.58 -14.54
C ALA A 592 12.13 52.93 -14.11
N GLU A 593 11.89 53.53 -12.94
CA GLU A 593 11.98 54.96 -12.64
C GLU A 593 11.24 55.90 -13.61
N GLU A 594 10.26 56.59 -13.03
CA GLU A 594 9.68 57.89 -13.37
C GLU A 594 9.68 58.39 -14.82
N GLU A 595 8.50 58.38 -15.46
CA GLU A 595 8.03 59.55 -16.23
C GLU A 595 6.49 59.52 -16.41
N LEU A 596 5.89 60.71 -16.48
CA LEU A 596 4.55 60.96 -17.06
C LEU A 596 3.25 60.48 -16.36
N HIS A 597 3.04 60.99 -15.15
CA HIS A 597 1.71 61.50 -14.81
C HIS A 597 1.34 62.65 -15.78
N ARG A 598 0.47 62.44 -16.78
CA ARG A 598 -0.40 63.47 -17.42
C ARG A 598 -1.23 62.95 -18.61
N ARG A 599 -2.56 63.14 -18.50
CA ARG A 599 -3.51 63.48 -19.61
C ARG A 599 -3.77 62.38 -20.67
N ILE A 600 -4.94 62.26 -21.31
CA ILE A 600 -6.28 62.91 -21.21
C ILE A 600 -7.29 61.93 -21.85
N HIS A 601 -8.54 61.91 -21.39
CA HIS A 601 -9.67 61.19 -22.04
C HIS A 601 -9.97 61.76 -23.45
N PRO A 602 -10.45 60.95 -24.40
CA PRO A 602 -11.89 60.64 -24.46
C PRO A 602 -12.24 59.22 -23.97
#